data_AF-A0A4V2NK09-F1
#
_entry.id   AF-A0A4V2NK09-F1
#
_cell.length_a   1.000
_cell.length_b   1.000
_cell.length_c   1.000
_cell.angle_alpha   90.00
_cell.angle_beta   90.00
_cell.angle_gamma   90.00
#
_symmetry.space_group_name_H-M   'P 1'
#
loop_
_entity.id
_entity.type
_entity.pdbx_description
1 polymer ?
#
loop_
_entity_poly.entity_id
_entity_poly.type
_entity_poly.pdbx_seq_one_letter_code
_entity_poly.pdbx_strand_id
1 'polypeptide(L)'
;MSATRRGILAAAAAAASPLAGSAIAAEPHPDAELIAKCDRYLAIRNEYNSGPEPTSQEEDDRQYFALRAAEEAFLNTAPRTLHGLRVKASAAQSAGLDEHAWQVVEDLLRMSGGPV
;
A
#
# COMPACT_ATOMS: atom_id res chain seq x y z
N MET A 1 10.59 30.96 31.58
CA MET A 1 10.75 29.56 31.16
C MET A 1 9.84 29.31 29.97
N SER A 2 10.43 28.81 28.87
CA SER A 2 9.85 28.10 27.71
C SER A 2 8.69 28.73 26.91
N ALA A 3 8.54 28.59 25.60
CA ALA A 3 9.38 28.38 24.41
C ALA A 3 8.38 28.07 23.26
N THR A 4 8.46 28.80 22.14
CA THR A 4 8.25 28.30 20.75
C THR A 4 6.82 27.81 20.39
N ARG A 5 6.16 28.32 19.35
CA ARG A 5 6.46 28.10 17.92
C ARG A 5 5.88 29.23 17.05
N ARG A 6 6.74 30.18 16.67
CA ARG A 6 6.63 30.87 15.37
C ARG A 6 7.22 29.93 14.33
N GLY A 7 6.47 29.64 13.27
CA GLY A 7 6.93 28.77 12.18
C GLY A 7 5.91 28.70 11.06
N ILE A 8 5.53 29.85 10.52
CA ILE A 8 4.89 29.96 9.20
C ILE A 8 6.00 29.65 8.18
N LEU A 9 5.90 28.50 7.49
CA LEU A 9 6.65 28.23 6.26
C LEU A 9 5.58 28.08 5.17
N ALA A 10 5.22 29.17 4.50
CA ALA A 10 5.89 29.69 3.30
C ALA A 10 5.78 28.72 2.13
N ALA A 11 4.71 28.88 1.36
CA ALA A 11 4.54 28.29 0.05
C ALA A 11 5.62 28.85 -0.90
N ALA A 12 6.52 27.98 -1.36
CA ALA A 12 7.43 28.28 -2.45
C ALA A 12 6.86 27.70 -3.73
N ALA A 13 6.05 28.49 -4.43
CA ALA A 13 5.74 28.26 -5.84
C ALA A 13 6.93 28.74 -6.68
N ALA A 14 7.86 27.84 -6.96
CA ALA A 14 8.88 28.08 -7.97
C ALA A 14 8.33 27.60 -9.33
N ALA A 15 8.08 28.56 -10.22
CA ALA A 15 7.81 28.33 -11.62
C ALA A 15 9.04 27.66 -12.27
N ALA A 16 8.93 26.37 -12.58
CA ALA A 16 9.89 25.68 -13.43
C ALA A 16 9.40 25.76 -14.88
N SER A 17 10.23 26.32 -15.76
CA SER A 17 10.02 26.30 -17.21
C SER A 17 9.81 24.88 -17.73
N PRO A 18 8.93 24.68 -18.73
CA PRO A 18 8.74 23.37 -19.33
C PRO A 18 9.90 23.09 -20.28
N LEU A 19 10.90 22.34 -19.80
CA LEU A 19 11.68 21.51 -20.70
C LEU A 19 10.72 20.45 -21.22
N ALA A 20 10.19 20.68 -22.43
CA ALA A 20 9.49 19.69 -23.24
C ALA A 20 10.49 18.60 -23.67
N GLY A 21 10.99 17.83 -22.69
CA GLY A 21 11.45 16.49 -22.95
C GLY A 21 10.20 15.66 -23.16
N SER A 22 10.06 15.03 -24.33
CA SER A 22 9.06 14.00 -24.56
C SER A 22 9.12 13.04 -23.38
N ALA A 23 8.12 13.12 -22.49
CA ALA A 23 7.93 12.14 -21.45
C ALA A 23 7.66 10.83 -22.19
N ILE A 24 8.72 10.03 -22.35
CA ILE A 24 8.58 8.63 -22.66
C ILE A 24 7.73 8.12 -21.51
N ALA A 25 6.46 7.86 -21.77
CA ALA A 25 5.56 7.29 -20.78
C ALA A 25 6.26 6.01 -20.32
N ALA A 26 6.80 6.03 -19.10
CA ALA A 26 7.41 4.85 -18.52
C ALA A 26 6.33 3.76 -18.55
N GLU A 27 6.62 2.65 -19.21
CA GLU A 27 5.68 1.54 -19.22
C GLU A 27 5.35 1.19 -17.77
N PRO A 28 4.05 1.07 -17.42
CA PRO A 28 3.67 0.76 -16.06
C PRO A 28 4.32 -0.57 -15.67
N HIS A 29 4.90 -0.59 -14.47
CA HIS A 29 5.50 -1.80 -13.92
C HIS A 29 4.49 -2.97 -14.05
N PRO A 30 4.92 -4.19 -14.40
CA PRO A 30 4.01 -5.35 -14.55
C PRO A 30 3.16 -5.63 -13.30
N ASP A 31 3.63 -5.22 -12.12
CA ASP A 31 2.91 -5.28 -10.83
C ASP A 31 2.27 -3.95 -10.39
N ALA A 32 2.08 -2.98 -11.29
CA ALA A 32 1.53 -1.67 -10.93
C ALA A 32 0.16 -1.78 -10.25
N GLU A 33 -0.68 -2.72 -10.68
CA GLU A 33 -1.98 -2.99 -10.05
C GLU A 33 -1.83 -3.54 -8.62
N LEU A 34 -0.91 -4.48 -8.41
CA LEU A 34 -0.62 -5.05 -7.09
C LEU A 34 -0.09 -3.98 -6.14
N ILE A 35 0.83 -3.14 -6.60
CA ILE A 35 1.40 -2.04 -5.83
C ILE A 35 0.29 -1.05 -5.44
N ALA A 36 -0.55 -0.61 -6.39
CA ALA A 36 -1.64 0.31 -6.11
C ALA A 36 -2.65 -0.26 -5.10
N LYS A 37 -2.95 -1.56 -5.16
CA LYS A 37 -3.82 -2.23 -4.19
C LYS A 37 -3.16 -2.35 -2.81
N CYS A 38 -1.86 -2.62 -2.76
CA CYS A 38 -1.08 -2.62 -1.52
C CYS A 38 -1.11 -1.25 -0.84
N ASP A 39 -0.84 -0.17 -1.60
CA ASP A 39 -0.85 1.20 -1.09
C ASP A 39 -2.22 1.57 -0.53
N ARG A 40 -3.30 1.19 -1.24
CA ARG A 40 -4.67 1.41 -0.78
C ARG A 40 -4.99 0.64 0.49
N TYR A 41 -4.61 -0.64 0.57
CA TYR A 41 -4.78 -1.44 1.78
C TYR A 41 -4.06 -0.82 2.99
N LEU A 42 -2.79 -0.43 2.82
CA LEU A 42 -2.01 0.18 3.90
C LEU A 42 -2.58 1.52 4.35
N ALA A 43 -3.07 2.34 3.41
CA ALA A 43 -3.74 3.59 3.74
C ALA A 43 -5.00 3.37 4.59
N ILE A 44 -5.89 2.47 4.17
CA ILE A 44 -7.13 2.15 4.90
C ILE A 44 -6.82 1.50 6.24
N ARG A 45 -5.84 0.60 6.32
CA ARG A 45 -5.41 -0.02 7.58
C ARG A 45 -4.86 1.01 8.55
N ASN A 46 -4.08 1.97 8.07
CA ASN A 46 -3.57 3.04 8.91
C ASN A 46 -4.71 3.94 9.41
N GLU A 47 -5.67 4.29 8.54
CA GLU A 47 -6.86 5.05 8.92
C GLU A 47 -7.71 4.30 9.96
N TYR A 48 -7.94 3.00 9.78
CA TYR A 48 -8.66 2.16 10.74
C TYR A 48 -7.97 2.09 12.10
N ASN A 49 -6.64 1.93 12.13
CA ASN A 49 -5.88 1.78 13.39
C ASN A 49 -5.57 3.10 14.11
N SER A 50 -5.55 4.22 13.40
CA SER A 50 -5.20 5.54 13.96
C SER A 50 -6.36 6.54 13.98
N GLY A 51 -7.51 6.15 13.43
CA GLY A 51 -8.72 6.95 13.35
C GLY A 51 -9.40 7.15 14.70
N PRO A 52 -10.34 8.12 14.77
CA PRO A 52 -11.19 8.28 15.95
C PRO A 52 -12.04 7.02 16.17
N GLU A 53 -12.33 6.72 17.44
CA GLU A 53 -13.22 5.62 17.79
C GLU A 53 -14.60 5.84 17.13
N PRO A 54 -15.17 4.82 16.47
CA PRO A 54 -16.43 4.95 15.75
C PRO A 54 -17.55 5.33 16.71
N THR A 55 -18.41 6.24 16.26
CA THR A 55 -19.51 6.77 17.08
C THR A 55 -20.72 5.84 17.14
N SER A 56 -20.73 4.78 16.32
CA SER A 56 -21.79 3.79 16.23
C SER A 56 -21.28 2.46 15.67
N GLN A 57 -21.99 1.36 15.94
CA GLN A 57 -21.69 0.05 15.36
C GLN A 57 -21.77 0.07 13.82
N GLU A 58 -22.71 0.81 13.24
CA GLU A 58 -22.85 0.91 11.78
C GLU A 58 -21.64 1.61 11.13
N GLU A 59 -20.99 2.54 11.85
CA GLU A 59 -19.75 3.18 11.41
C GLU A 59 -18.57 2.23 11.54
N ASP A 60 -18.46 1.53 12.67
CA ASP A 60 -17.43 0.50 12.91
C ASP A 60 -17.47 -0.60 11.84
N ASP A 61 -18.65 -1.17 11.59
CA ASP A 61 -18.87 -2.20 10.58
C ASP A 61 -18.45 -1.69 9.19
N ARG A 62 -18.79 -0.45 8.83
CA ARG A 62 -18.40 0.14 7.53
C ARG A 62 -16.88 0.27 7.38
N GLN A 63 -16.21 0.77 8.41
CA GLN A 63 -14.75 0.91 8.41
C GLN A 63 -14.07 -0.47 8.34
N TYR A 64 -14.58 -1.44 9.11
CA TYR A 64 -14.09 -2.82 9.10
C TYR A 64 -14.30 -3.49 7.73
N PHE A 65 -15.49 -3.39 7.12
CA PHE A 65 -15.73 -3.96 5.79
C PHE A 65 -14.89 -3.31 4.70
N ALA A 66 -14.62 -2.00 4.79
CA ALA A 66 -13.72 -1.32 3.87
C ALA A 66 -12.28 -1.85 3.98
N LEU A 67 -11.80 -2.07 5.20
CA LEU A 67 -10.50 -2.70 5.45
C LEU A 67 -10.44 -4.11 4.86
N ARG A 68 -11.43 -4.96 5.15
CA ARG A 68 -11.48 -6.35 4.65
C ARG A 68 -11.55 -6.43 3.14
N ALA A 69 -12.33 -5.57 2.49
CA ALA A 69 -12.43 -5.53 1.03
C ALA A 69 -11.09 -5.11 0.38
N ALA A 70 -10.37 -4.15 0.98
CA ALA A 70 -9.07 -3.73 0.48
C ALA A 70 -7.99 -4.81 0.67
N GLU A 71 -8.00 -5.47 1.82
CA GLU A 71 -7.14 -6.61 2.13
C GLU A 71 -7.34 -7.75 1.13
N GLU A 72 -8.59 -8.17 0.92
CA GLU A 72 -8.93 -9.23 -0.04
C GLU A 72 -8.51 -8.87 -1.47
N ALA A 73 -8.76 -7.63 -1.91
CA ALA A 73 -8.37 -7.17 -3.23
C ALA A 73 -6.84 -7.23 -3.43
N PHE A 74 -6.07 -6.83 -2.41
CA PHE A 74 -4.61 -6.90 -2.42
C PHE A 74 -4.13 -8.36 -2.46
N LEU A 75 -4.64 -9.21 -1.57
CA LEU A 75 -4.20 -10.61 -1.43
C LEU A 75 -4.51 -11.44 -2.68
N ASN A 76 -5.68 -11.25 -3.27
CA ASN A 76 -6.11 -11.97 -4.48
C ASN A 76 -5.39 -11.50 -5.75
N THR A 77 -4.57 -10.45 -5.68
CA THR A 77 -3.77 -10.01 -6.82
C THR A 77 -2.48 -10.82 -6.87
N ALA A 78 -2.30 -11.58 -7.95
CA ALA A 78 -1.11 -12.39 -8.16
C ALA A 78 0.10 -11.52 -8.53
N PRO A 79 1.27 -11.73 -7.90
CA PRO A 79 2.50 -11.08 -8.33
C PRO A 79 2.95 -11.68 -9.67
N ARG A 80 3.39 -10.82 -10.58
CA ARG A 80 3.94 -11.18 -11.89
C ARG A 80 5.46 -11.13 -11.90
N THR A 81 6.08 -10.47 -10.92
CA THR A 81 7.54 -10.40 -10.76
C THR A 81 7.98 -10.66 -9.33
N LEU A 82 9.29 -10.90 -9.15
CA LEU A 82 9.93 -10.98 -7.83
C LEU A 82 9.76 -9.69 -7.03
N HIS A 83 9.62 -8.54 -7.69
CA HIS A 83 9.33 -7.28 -6.99
C HIS A 83 7.92 -7.30 -6.38
N GLY A 84 6.91 -7.76 -7.13
CA GLY A 84 5.56 -7.96 -6.61
C GLY A 84 5.51 -8.94 -5.43
N LEU A 85 6.28 -10.02 -5.48
CA LEU A 85 6.43 -10.96 -4.35
C LEU A 85 7.00 -10.27 -3.10
N ARG A 86 8.04 -9.45 -3.26
CA ARG A 86 8.62 -8.68 -2.15
C ARG A 86 7.61 -7.71 -1.54
N VAL A 87 6.79 -7.05 -2.38
CA VAL A 87 5.71 -6.17 -1.91
C VAL A 87 4.71 -6.96 -1.05
N LYS A 88 4.29 -8.16 -1.49
CA LYS A 88 3.41 -9.02 -0.69
C LYS A 88 4.05 -9.48 0.62
N ALA A 89 5.31 -9.89 0.59
CA ALA A 89 6.05 -10.30 1.78
C ALA A 89 6.17 -9.18 2.82
N SER A 90 6.56 -7.97 2.38
CA SER A 90 6.71 -6.81 3.26
C SER A 90 5.37 -6.36 3.83
N ALA A 91 4.30 -6.36 3.03
CA ALA A 91 2.97 -6.03 3.50
C ALA A 91 2.47 -7.04 4.55
N ALA A 92 2.61 -8.35 4.29
CA ALA A 92 2.22 -9.39 5.23
C ALA A 92 2.97 -9.28 6.57
N GLN A 93 4.28 -9.04 6.53
CA GLN A 93 5.08 -8.82 7.75
C GLN A 93 4.62 -7.58 8.53
N SER A 94 4.35 -6.46 7.84
CA SER A 94 3.85 -5.24 8.48
C SER A 94 2.44 -5.40 9.05
N ALA A 95 1.67 -6.35 8.49
CA ALA A 95 0.29 -6.63 8.84
C ALA A 95 0.12 -7.65 9.97
N GLY A 96 1.20 -8.36 10.35
CA GLY A 96 1.11 -9.47 11.30
C GLY A 96 0.35 -10.67 10.73
N LEU A 97 0.35 -10.81 9.41
CA LEU A 97 -0.41 -11.80 8.66
C LEU A 97 0.40 -13.08 8.47
N ASP A 98 0.65 -13.80 9.57
CA ASP A 98 1.54 -14.97 9.57
C ASP A 98 1.03 -16.11 8.66
N GLU A 99 -0.28 -16.28 8.52
CA GLU A 99 -0.86 -17.26 7.58
C GLU A 99 -0.57 -16.91 6.11
N HIS A 100 -0.42 -15.62 5.79
CA HIS A 100 -0.15 -15.16 4.42
C HIS A 100 1.33 -15.25 4.05
N ALA A 101 2.23 -15.44 5.02
CA ALA A 101 3.61 -15.76 4.75
C ALA A 101 3.74 -17.07 3.94
N TRP A 102 2.85 -18.04 4.17
CA TRP A 102 2.86 -19.29 3.40
C TRP A 102 2.46 -19.10 1.94
N GLN A 103 1.45 -18.26 1.67
CA GLN A 103 1.03 -17.95 0.31
C GLN A 103 2.16 -17.30 -0.51
N VAL A 104 2.97 -16.45 0.13
CA VAL A 104 4.15 -15.83 -0.49
C VAL A 104 5.21 -16.87 -0.86
N VAL A 105 5.40 -17.90 -0.03
CA VAL A 105 6.34 -18.99 -0.34
C VAL A 105 5.81 -19.88 -1.47
N GLU A 106 4.52 -20.21 -1.48
CA GLU A 106 3.89 -20.95 -2.59
C GLU A 106 4.03 -20.21 -3.93
N ASP A 107 3.75 -18.92 -3.94
CA ASP A 107 3.89 -18.08 -5.13
C ASP A 107 5.38 -18.01 -5.59
N LEU A 108 6.32 -17.97 -4.65
CA LEU A 108 7.76 -17.99 -4.95
C LEU A 108 8.21 -19.34 -5.53
N LEU A 109 7.75 -20.46 -4.97
CA LEU A 109 8.01 -21.80 -5.50
C LEU A 109 7.47 -21.93 -6.92
N ARG A 110 6.23 -21.51 -7.16
CA ARG A 110 5.60 -21.51 -8.48
C ARG A 110 6.38 -20.65 -9.49
N MET A 111 6.87 -19.48 -9.11
CA MET A 111 7.65 -18.60 -9.99
C MET A 111 9.06 -19.12 -10.29
N SER A 112 9.66 -19.86 -9.35
CA SER A 112 10.98 -20.48 -9.54
C SER A 112 10.94 -21.79 -10.35
N GLY A 113 9.75 -22.31 -10.68
CA GLY A 113 9.58 -23.63 -11.30
C GLY A 113 9.90 -24.81 -10.36
N GLY A 114 9.88 -24.57 -9.05
CA GLY A 114 10.07 -25.62 -8.04
C GLY A 114 8.83 -26.50 -7.88
N PRO A 115 8.97 -27.73 -7.35
CA PRO A 115 7.81 -28.56 -7.02
C PRO A 115 6.98 -27.88 -5.94
N VAL A 116 5.67 -27.77 -6.19
CA VAL A 116 4.64 -27.29 -5.25
C VAL A 116 4.17 -28.44 -4.38
#